data_AF-A0A7T8GXW0-F1
#
_entry.id   AF-A0A7T8GXW0-F1
#
_cell.length_a   1.000
_cell.length_b   1.000
_cell.length_c   1.000
_cell.angle_alpha   90.00
_cell.angle_beta   90.00
_cell.angle_gamma   90.00
#
_symmetry.space_group_name_H-M   'P 1'
#
loop_
_entity.id
_entity.type
_entity.pdbx_description
1 polymer ?
#
loop_
_entity_poly.entity_id
_entity_poly.type
_entity_poly.pdbx_seq_one_letter_code
_entity_poly.pdbx_strand_id
1 'polypeptide(L)'
;MSSELECRTAIIVALRCGRAPKEIIDFFKFPKATVYSIAKSFKESEDIEEGFLTPERKTPDRSQGDIMPPHFFAKGQNVNKEVYLDVMQTVVKPWMTQIAAGRPYLYQQDGAPAHTSNLVQNWCLENLD
;
A
#
# COMPACT_ATOMS: atom_id res chain seq x y z
N MET A 1 -31.06 21.93 -17.91
CA MET A 1 -30.82 20.78 -17.01
C MET A 1 -30.71 21.32 -15.59
N SER A 2 -31.35 20.72 -14.59
CA SER A 2 -31.27 21.21 -13.20
C SER A 2 -29.88 20.90 -12.62
N SER A 3 -29.26 21.83 -11.90
CA SER A 3 -27.96 21.64 -11.24
C SER A 3 -27.96 20.46 -10.26
N GLU A 4 -29.12 20.12 -9.71
CA GLU A 4 -29.32 18.95 -8.86
C GLU A 4 -29.17 17.63 -9.63
N LEU A 5 -29.61 17.58 -10.89
CA LEU A 5 -29.50 16.38 -11.74
C LEU A 5 -28.05 16.16 -12.16
N GLU A 6 -27.31 17.23 -12.44
CA GLU A 6 -25.89 17.18 -12.76
C GLU A 6 -25.06 16.69 -11.56
N CYS A 7 -25.34 17.22 -10.37
CA CYS A 7 -24.73 16.78 -9.12
C CYS A 7 -25.00 15.28 -8.85
N ARG A 8 -26.26 14.84 -8.99
CA ARG A 8 -26.63 13.43 -8.86
C ARG A 8 -25.88 12.53 -9.84
N THR A 9 -25.81 12.93 -11.11
CA THR A 9 -25.14 12.17 -12.17
C THR A 9 -23.65 12.04 -11.89
N ALA A 10 -22.99 13.14 -11.51
CA ALA A 10 -21.56 13.14 -11.17
C ALA A 10 -21.24 12.23 -9.97
N ILE A 11 -22.08 12.23 -8.94
CA ILE A 11 -21.93 11.36 -7.76
C ILE A 11 -22.07 9.88 -8.17
N ILE A 12 -23.10 9.53 -8.95
CA ILE A 12 -23.33 8.15 -9.40
C ILE A 12 -22.16 7.65 -10.26
N VAL A 13 -21.67 8.47 -11.20
CA VAL A 13 -20.51 8.11 -12.04
C VAL A 13 -19.27 7.89 -11.18
N ALA A 14 -19.00 8.76 -10.19
CA ALA A 14 -17.84 8.61 -9.31
C ALA A 14 -17.92 7.36 -8.41
N LEU A 15 -19.12 7.02 -7.92
CA LEU A 15 -19.37 5.78 -7.17
C LEU A 15 -19.13 4.54 -8.04
N ARG A 16 -19.62 4.53 -9.29
CA ARG A 16 -19.33 3.45 -10.27
C ARG A 16 -17.84 3.31 -10.59
N CYS A 17 -17.08 4.40 -10.55
CA CYS A 17 -15.61 4.35 -10.63
C CYS A 17 -14.94 3.90 -9.32
N GLY A 18 -15.71 3.50 -8.32
CA GLY A 18 -15.27 3.03 -7.02
C GLY A 18 -14.68 4.11 -6.13
N ARG A 19 -15.03 5.39 -6.31
CA ARG A 19 -14.57 6.46 -5.41
C ARG A 19 -15.33 6.43 -4.09
N ALA A 20 -14.64 6.67 -2.98
CA ALA A 20 -15.28 6.74 -1.69
C ALA A 20 -16.09 8.04 -1.54
N PRO A 21 -17.23 8.05 -0.82
CA PRO A 21 -18.04 9.26 -0.60
C PRO A 21 -17.24 10.47 -0.07
N LYS A 22 -16.22 10.21 0.76
CA LYS A 22 -15.31 11.25 1.26
C LYS A 22 -14.48 11.89 0.14
N GLU A 23 -13.93 11.10 -0.77
CA GLU A 23 -13.16 11.60 -1.92
C GLU A 23 -14.04 12.43 -2.87
N ILE A 24 -15.30 12.02 -3.04
CA ILE A 24 -16.29 12.74 -3.85
C ILE A 24 -16.61 14.11 -3.24
N ILE A 25 -16.83 14.16 -1.91
CA ILE A 25 -17.04 15.43 -1.18
C ILE A 25 -15.81 16.32 -1.31
N ASP A 26 -14.62 15.77 -1.13
CA ASP A 26 -13.38 16.54 -1.17
C ASP A 26 -13.07 17.09 -2.56
N PHE A 27 -13.39 16.34 -3.63
CA PHE A 27 -13.15 16.74 -5.02
C PHE A 27 -14.20 17.72 -5.56
N PHE A 28 -15.48 17.34 -5.50
CA PHE A 28 -16.57 18.13 -6.09
C PHE A 28 -17.11 19.21 -5.15
N LYS A 29 -16.74 19.19 -3.87
CA LYS A 29 -17.26 20.09 -2.82
C LYS A 29 -18.79 20.06 -2.69
N PHE A 30 -19.41 18.94 -3.05
CA PHE A 30 -20.85 18.75 -2.91
C PHE A 30 -21.28 18.61 -1.44
N PRO A 31 -22.52 18.97 -1.10
CA PRO A 31 -23.02 18.83 0.27
C PRO A 31 -22.94 17.38 0.75
N LYS A 32 -22.34 17.19 1.93
CA LYS A 32 -22.18 15.87 2.55
C LYS A 32 -23.50 15.08 2.58
N ALA A 33 -24.59 15.71 2.98
CA ALA A 33 -25.90 15.08 3.06
C ALA A 33 -26.35 14.48 1.71
N THR A 34 -26.16 15.21 0.61
CA THR A 34 -26.51 14.78 -0.75
C THR A 34 -25.65 13.61 -1.21
N VAL A 35 -24.34 13.65 -0.96
CA VAL A 35 -23.44 12.55 -1.36
C VAL A 35 -23.79 11.27 -0.62
N TYR A 36 -24.02 11.35 0.70
CA TYR A 36 -24.35 10.16 1.50
C TYR A 36 -25.76 9.61 1.22
N SER A 37 -26.76 10.45 0.94
CA SER A 37 -28.09 9.97 0.58
C SER A 37 -28.08 9.20 -0.74
N ILE A 38 -27.35 9.70 -1.75
CA ILE A 38 -27.20 9.04 -3.04
C ILE A 38 -26.36 7.77 -2.91
N ALA A 39 -25.25 7.80 -2.17
CA ALA A 39 -24.41 6.62 -1.94
C ALA A 39 -25.18 5.49 -1.24
N LYS A 40 -26.07 5.84 -0.30
CA LYS A 40 -26.95 4.87 0.35
C LYS A 40 -27.90 4.22 -0.65
N SER A 41 -28.62 5.01 -1.44
CA SER A 41 -29.55 4.48 -2.46
C SER A 41 -28.83 3.68 -3.54
N PHE A 42 -27.60 4.07 -3.90
CA PHE A 42 -26.76 3.33 -4.85
C PHE A 42 -26.38 1.96 -4.30
N LYS A 43 -25.94 1.88 -3.04
CA LYS A 43 -25.63 0.61 -2.38
C LYS A 43 -26.86 -0.29 -2.26
N GLU A 44 -28.01 0.27 -1.86
CA GLU A 44 -29.28 -0.47 -1.80
C GLU A 44 -29.70 -1.03 -3.17
N SER A 45 -29.37 -0.34 -4.28
CA SER A 45 -29.59 -0.87 -5.63
C SER A 45 -28.56 -1.91 -6.06
N GLU A 46 -27.30 -1.79 -5.62
CA GLU A 46 -26.25 -2.79 -5.87
C GLU A 46 -26.51 -4.08 -5.10
N ASP A 47 -26.94 -4.02 -3.83
CA ASP A 47 -27.28 -5.18 -3.01
C ASP A 47 -28.45 -6.00 -3.63
N ILE A 48 -29.26 -5.40 -4.51
CA ILE A 48 -30.30 -6.08 -5.31
C ILE A 48 -29.71 -6.74 -6.57
N GLU A 49 -28.64 -6.17 -7.13
CA GLU A 49 -27.90 -6.67 -8.29
C GLU A 49 -26.74 -7.64 -7.92
N GLU A 50 -26.41 -7.75 -6.63
CA GLU A 50 -25.34 -8.55 -6.01
C GLU A 50 -25.51 -10.09 -6.14
N GLY A 51 -26.21 -10.55 -7.18
CA GLY A 51 -26.03 -11.87 -7.76
C GLY A 51 -24.93 -11.93 -8.83
N PHE A 52 -24.39 -10.79 -9.27
CA PHE A 52 -23.42 -10.72 -10.38
C PHE A 52 -22.20 -9.85 -10.03
N LEU A 53 -21.23 -10.50 -9.36
CA LEU A 53 -19.84 -10.14 -9.08
C LEU A 53 -19.29 -8.82 -9.68
N THR A 54 -18.91 -7.89 -8.79
CA THR A 54 -17.74 -7.01 -9.02
C THR A 54 -16.75 -7.16 -7.85
N PRO A 55 -15.43 -7.15 -8.10
CA PRO A 55 -14.44 -7.37 -7.04
C PRO A 55 -14.37 -6.15 -6.12
N GLU A 56 -14.77 -6.36 -4.87
CA GLU A 56 -14.67 -5.39 -3.78
C GLU A 56 -13.20 -4.99 -3.54
N ARG A 57 -12.94 -3.69 -3.43
CA ARG A 57 -11.59 -3.18 -3.14
C ARG A 57 -11.28 -3.50 -1.68
N LYS A 58 -10.37 -4.46 -1.42
CA LYS A 58 -9.90 -4.77 -0.07
C LYS A 58 -9.41 -3.49 0.62
N THR A 59 -10.11 -3.07 1.67
CA THR A 59 -9.54 -2.11 2.62
C THR A 59 -8.28 -2.73 3.20
N PRO A 60 -7.12 -2.05 3.16
CA PRO A 60 -5.91 -2.60 3.74
C PRO A 60 -6.14 -2.76 5.25
N ASP A 61 -6.25 -4.01 5.68
CA ASP A 61 -6.02 -4.35 7.08
C ASP A 61 -4.60 -3.88 7.41
N ARG A 62 -4.44 -3.11 8.48
CA ARG A 62 -3.11 -2.76 8.95
C ARG A 62 -2.52 -4.04 9.50
N SER A 63 -1.74 -4.73 8.68
CA SER A 63 -1.09 -5.97 9.10
C SER A 63 -0.35 -5.73 10.42
N GLN A 64 -0.61 -6.58 11.40
CA GLN A 64 0.19 -6.66 12.64
C GLN A 64 1.56 -7.31 12.35
N GLY A 65 2.23 -6.87 11.28
CA GLY A 65 3.53 -7.39 10.89
C GLY A 65 4.62 -6.92 11.86
N ASP A 66 5.65 -7.74 12.00
CA ASP A 66 6.87 -7.36 12.70
C ASP A 66 7.61 -6.27 11.92
N ILE A 67 8.02 -5.21 12.62
CA ILE A 67 8.72 -4.06 12.04
C ILE A 67 10.16 -4.04 12.55
N MET A 68 11.12 -4.00 11.63
CA MET A 68 12.54 -3.87 11.99
C MET A 68 12.78 -2.46 12.57
N PRO A 69 13.42 -2.34 13.75
CA PRO A 69 13.85 -1.04 14.24
C PRO A 69 14.78 -0.35 13.24
N PRO A 70 14.66 0.97 13.02
CA PRO A 70 15.54 1.69 12.11
C PRO A 70 17.01 1.58 12.52
N HIS A 71 17.89 1.30 11.56
CA HIS A 71 19.34 1.38 11.74
C HIS A 71 19.83 2.78 11.35
N PHE A 72 20.55 3.45 12.25
CA PHE A 72 21.05 4.80 12.03
C PHE A 72 22.54 4.79 11.73
N PHE A 73 22.93 5.43 10.63
CA PHE A 73 24.32 5.66 10.24
C PHE A 73 24.89 6.90 10.92
N ALA A 74 26.21 6.96 11.05
CA ALA A 74 26.87 8.16 11.55
C ALA A 74 26.61 9.36 10.60
N LYS A 75 26.53 10.56 11.16
CA LYS A 75 26.26 11.77 10.37
C LYS A 75 27.34 11.94 9.28
N GLY A 76 26.90 12.06 8.03
CA GLY A 76 27.78 12.23 6.88
C GLY A 76 28.40 10.95 6.33
N GLN A 77 28.09 9.79 6.93
CA GLN A 77 28.53 8.50 6.40
C GLN A 77 27.84 8.22 5.06
N ASN A 78 28.63 7.93 4.03
CA ASN A 78 28.11 7.48 2.75
C ASN A 78 27.87 5.97 2.79
N VAL A 79 26.65 5.55 2.44
CA VAL A 79 26.28 4.13 2.35
C VAL A 79 26.68 3.60 0.98
N ASN A 80 27.91 3.13 0.88
CA ASN A 80 28.40 2.38 -0.28
C ASN A 80 28.04 0.89 -0.14
N LYS A 81 28.48 0.07 -1.10
CA LYS A 81 28.19 -1.37 -1.12
C LYS A 81 28.79 -2.12 0.06
N GLU A 82 29.97 -1.72 0.54
CA GLU A 82 30.64 -2.37 1.68
C GLU A 82 29.91 -2.08 2.99
N VAL A 83 29.55 -0.81 3.23
CA VAL A 83 28.77 -0.39 4.41
C VAL A 83 27.37 -1.02 4.37
N TYR A 84 26.74 -1.07 3.20
CA TYR A 84 25.46 -1.75 3.04
C TYR A 84 25.56 -3.24 3.35
N LEU A 85 26.59 -3.93 2.83
CA LEU A 85 26.80 -5.35 3.10
C LEU A 85 27.05 -5.62 4.59
N ASP A 86 27.83 -4.77 5.27
CA ASP A 86 28.06 -4.88 6.72
C ASP A 86 26.74 -4.82 7.50
N VAL A 87 25.84 -3.88 7.17
CA VAL A 87 24.51 -3.80 7.78
C VAL A 87 23.65 -5.01 7.44
N MET A 88 23.71 -5.52 6.20
CA MET A 88 22.99 -6.74 5.80
C MET A 88 23.39 -7.94 6.68
N GLN A 89 24.69 -8.09 6.94
CA GLN A 89 25.25 -9.19 7.72
C GLN A 89 25.00 -9.06 9.22
N THR A 90 25.16 -7.86 9.77
CA THR A 90 25.17 -7.63 11.21
C THR A 90 23.81 -7.28 11.79
N VAL A 91 22.90 -6.72 10.98
CA VAL A 91 21.60 -6.22 11.44
C VAL A 91 20.46 -6.93 10.75
N VAL A 92 20.41 -6.88 9.41
CA VAL A 92 19.20 -7.28 8.65
C VAL A 92 19.00 -8.79 8.68
N LYS A 93 20.02 -9.60 8.33
CA LYS A 93 19.88 -11.07 8.31
C LYS A 93 19.64 -11.68 9.69
N PRO A 94 20.33 -11.26 10.77
CA PRO A 94 20.00 -11.74 12.11
C PRO A 94 18.55 -11.43 12.50
N TRP A 95 18.07 -10.21 12.23
CA TRP A 95 16.68 -9.83 12.52
C TRP A 95 15.67 -10.65 11.70
N MET A 96 15.91 -10.81 10.39
CA MET A 96 15.04 -11.63 9.53
C MET A 96 15.02 -13.10 9.98
N THR A 97 16.17 -13.67 10.34
CA THR A 97 16.26 -15.04 10.84
C THR A 97 15.41 -15.23 12.09
N GLN A 98 15.48 -14.27 13.03
CA GLN A 98 14.69 -14.29 14.26
C GLN A 98 13.19 -14.17 13.99
N ILE A 99 12.77 -13.19 13.19
CA ILE A 99 11.35 -12.88 12.95
C ILE A 99 10.69 -13.90 12.03
N ALA A 100 11.37 -14.34 10.99
CA ALA A 100 10.87 -15.39 10.12
C ALA A 100 10.68 -16.69 10.91
N ALA A 101 11.56 -16.99 11.88
CA ALA A 101 11.51 -18.21 12.68
C ALA A 101 11.41 -19.47 11.79
N GLY A 102 12.15 -19.48 10.67
CA GLY A 102 12.15 -20.56 9.67
C GLY A 102 11.03 -20.48 8.62
N ARG A 103 10.14 -19.48 8.68
CA ARG A 103 9.14 -19.23 7.62
C ARG A 103 9.82 -18.70 6.36
N PRO A 104 9.37 -19.10 5.16
CA PRO A 104 9.86 -18.52 3.92
C PRO A 104 9.47 -17.03 3.85
N TYR A 105 10.35 -16.21 3.29
CA TYR A 105 10.12 -14.78 3.09
C TYR A 105 10.62 -14.34 1.71
N LEU A 106 10.08 -13.22 1.23
CA LEU A 106 10.57 -12.55 0.02
C LEU A 106 11.32 -11.28 0.43
N TYR A 107 12.55 -11.15 -0.06
CA TYR A 107 13.35 -9.96 0.14
C TYR A 107 13.17 -8.98 -1.03
N GLN A 108 12.60 -7.81 -0.76
CA GLN A 108 12.33 -6.75 -1.74
C GLN A 108 13.14 -5.50 -1.38
N GLN A 109 13.86 -4.92 -2.33
CA GLN A 109 14.58 -3.64 -2.21
C GLN A 109 14.43 -2.82 -3.50
N ASP A 110 14.89 -1.56 -3.46
CA ASP A 110 14.98 -0.69 -4.63
C ASP A 110 16.32 -0.88 -5.38
N GLY A 111 16.46 -0.18 -6.51
CA GLY A 111 17.60 -0.31 -7.43
C GLY A 111 18.82 0.56 -7.11
N ALA A 112 19.03 0.97 -5.85
CA ALA A 112 20.16 1.85 -5.53
C ALA A 112 21.52 1.20 -5.87
N PRO A 113 22.56 1.97 -6.25
CA PRO A 113 23.83 1.42 -6.72
C PRO A 113 24.53 0.48 -5.71
N ALA A 114 24.37 0.72 -4.40
CA ALA A 114 24.90 -0.17 -3.37
C ALA A 114 24.19 -1.54 -3.40
N HIS A 115 22.87 -1.54 -3.57
CA HIS A 115 22.02 -2.74 -3.54
C HIS A 115 22.20 -3.60 -4.80
N THR A 116 22.46 -2.95 -5.94
CA THR A 116 22.64 -3.63 -7.23
C THR A 116 24.09 -4.02 -7.53
N SER A 117 25.00 -3.83 -6.58
CA SER A 117 26.39 -4.25 -6.74
C SER A 117 26.52 -5.78 -6.71
N ASN A 118 27.40 -6.35 -7.55
CA ASN A 118 27.64 -7.80 -7.61
C ASN A 118 28.01 -8.38 -6.23
N LEU A 119 28.76 -7.63 -5.42
CA LEU A 119 29.17 -8.03 -4.08
C LEU A 119 27.95 -8.28 -3.17
N VAL A 120 26.99 -7.36 -3.18
CA VAL A 120 25.76 -7.48 -2.39
C VAL A 120 24.83 -8.54 -2.98
N GLN A 121 24.68 -8.59 -4.30
CA GLN A 121 23.81 -9.57 -4.96
C GLN A 121 24.27 -11.01 -4.71
N ASN A 122 25.57 -11.28 -4.83
CA ASN A 122 26.13 -12.62 -4.55
C ASN A 122 25.88 -13.02 -3.10
N TRP A 123 26.09 -12.10 -2.15
CA TRP A 123 25.81 -12.37 -0.76
C TRP A 123 24.31 -12.64 -0.51
N CYS A 124 23.41 -11.89 -1.16
CA CYS A 124 21.98 -12.14 -1.05
C CYS A 124 21.59 -13.53 -1.56
N LEU A 125 22.13 -13.97 -2.70
CA LEU A 125 21.89 -15.32 -3.25
C LEU A 125 22.38 -16.41 -2.30
N GLU A 126 23.52 -16.20 -1.65
CA GLU A 126 24.08 -17.19 -0.72
C GLU A 126 23.37 -17.25 0.63
N ASN A 127 22.69 -16.18 1.04
CA ASN A 127 22.23 -16.02 2.44
C ASN A 127 20.73 -15.76 2.60
N LEU A 128 19.99 -15.40 1.55
CA LEU A 128 18.56 -15.04 1.64
C LEU A 128 17.61 -16.06 1.02
N ASP A 129 18.14 -17.10 0.40
CA ASP A 129 17.38 -18.25 -0.14
C ASP A 129 17.02 -19.30 0.93
#